data_AF-A0A8T5N9F2-F1
#
_entry.id   AF-A0A8T5N9F2-F1
#
_cell.length_a   1.000
_cell.length_b   1.000
_cell.length_c   1.000
_cell.angle_alpha   90.00
_cell.angle_beta   90.00
_cell.angle_gamma   90.00
#
_symmetry.space_group_name_H-M   'P 1'
#
loop_
_entity.id
_entity.type
_entity.pdbx_description
1 polymer ?
#
loop_
_entity_poly.entity_id
_entity_poly.type
_entity_poly.pdbx_seq_one_letter_code
_entity_poly.pdbx_strand_id
1 'polypeptide(L)'
;VWLKIKDIKDAIKDTKHLLGLSKDKPSYGKYSWIAKAEFWSFFGEAALFLVTGSILWFSWQSLAFMPPQYLLSARYIHAGFAMVSVCGVAFHSYMVHFNPENFRIDRCIFTGAVSEEEAKERYPLWHEEIQRGGKIDAE
;
A
#
# COMPACT_ATOMS: atom_id res chain seq x y z
N VAL A 1 5.12 7.91 -6.18
CA VAL A 1 4.78 6.60 -5.57
C VAL A 1 5.61 5.41 -6.09
N TRP A 2 6.54 5.62 -7.04
CA TRP A 2 7.39 4.55 -7.57
C TRP A 2 8.36 3.95 -6.54
N LEU A 3 8.49 2.61 -6.58
CA LEU A 3 9.48 1.86 -5.80
C LEU A 3 10.89 2.14 -6.31
N LYS A 4 11.83 2.35 -5.38
CA LYS A 4 13.25 2.60 -5.61
C LYS A 4 14.08 1.61 -4.80
N ILE A 5 15.36 1.44 -5.15
CA ILE A 5 16.31 0.61 -4.38
C ILE A 5 16.40 1.05 -2.91
N LYS A 6 16.22 2.35 -2.64
CA LYS A 6 16.16 2.89 -1.28
C LYS A 6 15.02 2.25 -0.46
N ASP A 7 13.87 1.98 -1.06
CA ASP A 7 12.70 1.41 -0.37
C ASP A 7 13.00 0.01 0.18
N ILE A 8 13.81 -0.79 -0.53
CA ILE A 8 14.28 -2.10 -0.03
C ILE A 8 15.20 -1.92 1.19
N LYS A 9 16.09 -0.92 1.16
CA LYS A 9 16.97 -0.61 2.30
C LYS A 9 16.16 -0.14 3.51
N ASP A 10 15.14 0.68 3.27
CA ASP A 10 14.24 1.18 4.32
C ASP A 10 13.41 0.03 4.91
N ALA A 11 12.92 -0.92 4.11
CA ALA A 11 12.23 -2.12 4.60
C ALA A 11 13.11 -3.00 5.51
N ILE A 12 14.39 -3.19 5.14
CA ILE A 12 15.35 -3.93 5.97
C ILE A 12 15.61 -3.19 7.28
N LYS A 13 15.76 -1.86 7.23
CA LYS A 13 15.95 -1.03 8.43
C LYS A 13 14.75 -1.12 9.37
N ASP A 14 13.54 -1.01 8.83
CA ASP A 14 12.31 -1.15 9.61
C ASP A 14 12.21 -2.52 10.26
N THR A 15 12.50 -3.58 9.52
CA THR A 15 12.46 -4.95 10.07
C THR A 15 13.47 -5.11 11.21
N LYS A 16 14.69 -4.58 11.06
CA LYS A 16 15.69 -4.58 12.14
C LYS A 16 15.23 -3.74 13.34
N HIS A 17 14.61 -2.59 13.11
CA HIS A 17 14.11 -1.73 14.17
C HIS A 17 12.96 -2.40 14.94
N LEU A 18 11.99 -2.98 14.24
CA LEU A 18 10.87 -3.72 14.81
C LEU A 18 11.31 -4.94 15.62
N LEU A 19 12.37 -5.63 15.18
CA LEU A 19 12.97 -6.76 15.90
C LEU A 19 13.90 -6.32 17.05
N GLY A 20 14.04 -5.01 17.32
CA GLY A 20 14.93 -4.48 18.36
C GLY A 20 16.42 -4.59 18.05
N LEU A 21 16.79 -4.95 16.81
CA LEU A 21 18.18 -5.11 16.36
C LEU A 21 18.83 -3.78 15.94
N SER A 22 18.05 -2.71 15.83
CA SER A 22 18.50 -1.36 15.50
C SER A 22 17.73 -0.32 16.29
N LYS A 23 18.43 0.69 16.82
CA LYS A 23 17.78 1.86 17.45
C LYS A 23 17.35 2.92 16.43
N ASP A 24 17.87 2.84 15.20
CA ASP A 24 17.60 3.83 14.16
C ASP A 24 16.21 3.59 13.54
N LYS A 25 15.28 4.50 13.83
CA LYS A 25 13.99 4.60 13.13
C LYS A 25 14.24 5.21 11.73
N PRO A 26 13.81 4.58 10.63
CA PRO A 26 14.02 5.15 9.31
C PRO A 26 13.14 6.38 9.09
N SER A 27 13.75 7.41 8.49
CA SER A 27 13.05 8.62 8.07
C SER A 27 12.55 8.46 6.64
N TYR A 28 11.26 8.72 6.41
CA TYR A 28 10.65 8.63 5.09
C TYR A 28 10.54 9.99 4.41
N GLY A 29 10.44 9.97 3.08
CA GLY A 29 9.98 11.12 2.29
C GLY A 29 8.45 11.21 2.30
N LYS A 30 7.85 11.81 1.25
CA LYS A 30 6.38 12.00 1.16
C LYS A 30 5.59 10.69 1.34
N TYR A 31 6.16 9.58 0.86
CA TYR A 31 5.60 8.23 1.02
C TYR A 31 6.65 7.29 1.59
N SER A 32 6.28 6.52 2.61
CA SER A 32 7.07 5.40 3.12
C SER A 32 7.12 4.24 2.11
N TRP A 33 8.04 3.29 2.31
CA TRP A 33 8.07 2.10 1.45
C TRP A 33 6.81 1.26 1.61
N ILE A 34 6.20 1.22 2.81
CA ILE A 34 4.94 0.54 3.08
C ILE A 34 3.81 1.16 2.25
N ALA A 35 3.66 2.49 2.29
CA ALA A 35 2.63 3.18 1.53
C ALA A 35 2.76 2.94 0.01
N LYS A 36 4.00 2.90 -0.50
CA LYS A 36 4.25 2.55 -1.91
C LYS A 36 3.93 1.08 -2.20
N ALA A 37 4.26 0.17 -1.30
CA ALA A 37 3.97 -1.25 -1.44
C ALA A 37 2.47 -1.50 -1.44
N GLU A 38 1.71 -0.91 -0.51
CA GLU A 38 0.24 -0.98 -0.46
C GLU A 38 -0.39 -0.44 -1.76
N PHE A 39 0.10 0.69 -2.28
CA PHE A 39 -0.36 1.24 -3.56
C PHE A 39 -0.22 0.19 -4.67
N TRP A 40 0.96 -0.38 -4.87
CA TRP A 40 1.17 -1.36 -5.95
C TRP A 40 0.46 -2.69 -5.71
N SER A 41 0.38 -3.15 -4.47
CA SER A 41 -0.38 -4.35 -4.09
C SER A 41 -1.86 -4.19 -4.43
N PHE A 42 -2.47 -3.05 -4.13
CA PHE A 42 -3.87 -2.77 -4.47
C PHE A 42 -4.13 -2.88 -5.98
N PHE A 43 -3.29 -2.26 -6.83
CA PHE A 43 -3.46 -2.36 -8.27
C PHE A 43 -3.25 -3.78 -8.80
N GLY A 44 -2.29 -4.52 -8.24
CA GLY A 44 -2.06 -5.92 -8.57
C GLY A 44 -3.25 -6.81 -8.21
N GLU A 45 -3.80 -6.65 -7.01
CA GLU A 45 -4.99 -7.36 -6.54
C GLU A 45 -6.23 -7.01 -7.38
N ALA A 46 -6.43 -5.73 -7.68
CA ALA A 46 -7.54 -5.29 -8.53
C ALA A 46 -7.46 -5.92 -9.93
N ALA A 47 -6.28 -5.93 -10.56
CA ALA A 47 -6.08 -6.60 -11.86
C ALA A 47 -6.35 -8.11 -11.77
N LEU A 48 -5.87 -8.77 -10.72
CA LEU A 48 -6.11 -10.19 -10.48
C LEU A 48 -7.60 -10.50 -10.29
N PHE A 49 -8.34 -9.69 -9.53
CA PHE A 49 -9.78 -9.85 -9.36
C PHE A 49 -10.56 -9.59 -10.64
N LEU A 50 -10.17 -8.59 -11.42
CA LEU A 50 -10.80 -8.34 -12.73
C LEU A 50 -10.66 -9.57 -13.63
N VAL A 51 -9.46 -10.15 -13.72
CA VAL A 51 -9.22 -11.33 -14.58
C VAL A 51 -9.96 -12.56 -14.04
N THR A 52 -9.68 -12.95 -12.80
CA THR A 52 -10.25 -14.17 -12.21
C THR A 52 -11.76 -14.07 -12.02
N GLY A 53 -12.26 -12.89 -11.63
CA GLY A 53 -13.68 -12.61 -11.52
C GLY A 53 -14.38 -12.66 -12.87
N SER A 54 -13.78 -12.13 -13.94
CA SER A 54 -14.35 -12.24 -15.29
C SER A 54 -14.44 -13.68 -15.77
N ILE A 55 -13.40 -14.50 -15.53
CA ILE A 55 -13.40 -15.94 -15.86
C ILE A 55 -14.56 -16.66 -15.14
N LEU A 56 -14.79 -16.35 -13.87
CA LEU A 56 -15.84 -16.98 -13.06
C LEU A 56 -17.24 -16.46 -13.43
N TRP A 57 -17.38 -15.17 -13.72
CA TRP A 57 -18.65 -14.55 -14.10
C TRP A 57 -19.13 -15.10 -15.45
N PHE A 58 -18.24 -15.20 -16.43
CA PHE A 58 -18.51 -15.73 -17.77
C PHE A 58 -18.04 -17.19 -17.90
N SER A 59 -18.39 -18.03 -16.93
CA SER A 59 -17.88 -19.41 -16.83
C SER A 59 -18.19 -20.26 -18.07
N TRP A 60 -19.41 -20.18 -18.62
CA TRP A 60 -19.80 -20.93 -19.82
C TRP A 60 -18.97 -20.53 -21.05
N GLN A 61 -18.79 -19.23 -21.26
CA GLN A 61 -17.97 -18.70 -22.35
C GLN A 61 -16.50 -19.06 -22.14
N SER A 62 -16.01 -18.98 -20.91
CA SER A 62 -14.63 -19.33 -20.57
C SER A 62 -14.33 -20.79 -20.89
N LEU A 63 -15.26 -21.71 -20.60
CA LEU A 63 -15.11 -23.13 -20.91
C LEU A 63 -15.01 -23.43 -22.42
N ALA A 64 -15.42 -22.50 -23.30
CA ALA A 64 -15.18 -22.63 -24.74
C ALA A 64 -13.71 -22.37 -25.13
N PHE A 65 -12.97 -21.63 -24.32
CA PHE A 65 -11.57 -21.25 -24.59
C PHE A 65 -10.56 -21.94 -23.69
N MET A 66 -10.97 -22.46 -22.53
CA MET A 66 -10.09 -23.13 -21.58
C MET A 66 -10.72 -24.39 -20.97
N PRO A 67 -9.90 -25.41 -20.67
CA PRO A 67 -10.35 -26.59 -19.95
C PRO A 67 -10.94 -26.31 -18.55
N PRO A 68 -11.84 -27.18 -18.03
CA PRO A 68 -12.50 -26.98 -16.73
C PRO A 68 -11.56 -26.80 -15.53
N GLN A 69 -10.35 -27.37 -15.54
CA GLN A 69 -9.41 -27.20 -14.44
C GLN A 69 -9.00 -25.73 -14.23
N TYR A 70 -8.97 -24.91 -15.28
CA TYR A 70 -8.61 -23.50 -15.17
C TYR A 70 -9.70 -22.68 -14.50
N LEU A 71 -10.98 -23.06 -14.69
CA LEU A 71 -12.10 -22.44 -13.97
C LEU A 71 -11.98 -22.72 -12.46
N LEU A 72 -11.59 -23.94 -12.10
CA LEU A 72 -11.35 -24.31 -10.70
C LEU A 72 -10.13 -23.57 -10.12
N SER A 73 -9.02 -23.47 -10.87
CA SER A 73 -7.86 -22.67 -10.48
C SER A 73 -8.22 -21.20 -10.27
N ALA A 74 -8.98 -20.59 -11.20
CA ALA A 74 -9.44 -19.21 -11.08
C ALA A 74 -10.26 -19.01 -9.80
N ARG A 75 -11.12 -19.97 -9.44
CA ARG A 75 -11.88 -19.94 -8.18
C ARG A 75 -10.98 -19.93 -6.94
N TYR A 76 -9.99 -20.81 -6.88
CA TYR A 76 -9.08 -20.88 -5.73
C TYR A 76 -8.19 -19.63 -5.64
N ILE A 77 -7.66 -19.16 -6.76
CA ILE A 77 -6.86 -17.93 -6.82
C ILE A 77 -7.72 -16.74 -6.36
N HIS A 78 -8.93 -16.58 -6.92
CA HIS A 78 -9.81 -15.48 -6.56
C HIS A 78 -10.16 -15.50 -5.06
N ALA A 79 -10.57 -16.65 -4.52
CA ALA A 79 -10.91 -16.78 -3.11
C ALA A 79 -9.70 -16.56 -2.19
N GLY A 80 -8.52 -17.07 -2.56
CA GLY A 80 -7.29 -16.87 -1.81
C GLY A 80 -6.89 -15.40 -1.74
N PHE A 81 -6.87 -14.71 -2.88
CA PHE A 81 -6.58 -13.28 -2.93
C PHE A 81 -7.67 -12.44 -2.27
N ALA A 82 -8.95 -12.85 -2.30
CA ALA A 82 -10.01 -12.17 -1.56
C ALA A 82 -9.71 -12.14 -0.05
N MET A 83 -9.20 -13.23 0.51
CA MET A 83 -8.77 -13.27 1.91
C MET A 83 -7.55 -12.36 2.15
N VAL A 84 -6.57 -12.38 1.24
CA VAL A 84 -5.40 -11.48 1.33
C VAL A 84 -5.84 -10.02 1.32
N SER A 85 -6.75 -9.63 0.43
CA SER A 85 -7.29 -8.27 0.36
C SER A 85 -8.06 -7.87 1.61
N VAL A 86 -8.81 -8.77 2.23
CA VAL A 86 -9.45 -8.48 3.53
C VAL A 86 -8.40 -8.18 4.60
N CYS A 87 -7.32 -8.96 4.67
CA CYS A 87 -6.20 -8.68 5.57
C CYS A 87 -5.49 -7.36 5.21
N GLY A 88 -5.30 -7.08 3.93
CA GLY A 88 -4.71 -5.83 3.43
C GLY A 88 -5.54 -4.60 3.81
N VAL A 89 -6.86 -4.66 3.63
CA VAL A 89 -7.79 -3.59 4.04
C VAL A 89 -7.79 -3.42 5.55
N ALA A 90 -7.75 -4.50 6.34
CA ALA A 90 -7.64 -4.41 7.79
C ALA A 90 -6.32 -3.74 8.22
N PHE A 91 -5.21 -4.12 7.60
CA PHE A 91 -3.90 -3.50 7.84
C PHE A 91 -3.90 -2.00 7.48
N HIS A 92 -4.40 -1.66 6.28
CA HIS A 92 -4.52 -0.27 5.83
C HIS A 92 -5.40 0.56 6.77
N SER A 93 -6.56 0.01 7.17
CA SER A 93 -7.48 0.65 8.11
C SER A 93 -6.81 0.91 9.45
N TYR A 94 -6.00 -0.02 9.95
CA TYR A 94 -5.21 0.21 11.15
C TYR A 94 -4.26 1.39 11.00
N MET A 95 -3.47 1.39 9.91
CA MET A 95 -2.46 2.43 9.66
C MET A 95 -3.06 3.84 9.55
N VAL A 96 -4.24 3.97 8.94
CA VAL A 96 -4.83 5.28 8.60
C VAL A 96 -5.91 5.73 9.61
N HIS A 97 -6.58 4.82 10.29
CA HIS A 97 -7.73 5.14 11.15
C HIS A 97 -7.56 4.80 12.62
N PHE A 98 -6.81 3.73 12.93
CA PHE A 98 -6.70 3.19 14.28
C PHE A 98 -5.30 3.33 14.91
N ASN A 99 -4.33 3.90 14.20
CA ASN A 99 -3.04 4.25 14.78
C ASN A 99 -3.26 5.31 15.87
N PRO A 100 -2.77 5.10 17.11
CA PRO A 100 -2.88 6.08 18.19
C PRO A 100 -2.38 7.49 17.83
N GLU A 101 -1.39 7.58 16.94
CA GLU A 101 -0.84 8.86 16.47
C GLU A 101 -1.85 9.67 15.64
N ASN A 102 -2.75 9.01 14.89
CA ASN A 102 -3.70 9.64 13.97
C ASN A 102 -5.14 9.11 14.14
N PHE A 103 -5.53 8.89 15.40
CA PHE A 103 -6.82 8.30 15.73
C PHE A 103 -7.98 9.18 15.25
N ARG A 104 -8.99 8.57 14.61
CA ARG A 104 -10.19 9.20 13.99
C ARG A 104 -10.07 9.66 12.52
N ILE A 105 -9.22 9.00 11.74
CA ILE A 105 -8.98 9.25 10.30
C ILE A 105 -8.05 10.44 10.08
N ASP A 106 -6.97 10.19 9.35
CA ASP A 106 -6.10 11.24 8.82
C ASP A 106 -6.87 12.17 7.86
N ARG A 107 -7.00 13.45 8.22
CA ARG A 107 -7.81 14.42 7.46
C ARG A 107 -7.19 14.85 6.14
N CYS A 108 -5.90 14.54 5.89
CA CYS A 108 -5.24 14.92 4.65
C CYS A 108 -5.93 14.31 3.41
N ILE A 109 -6.64 13.19 3.56
CA ILE A 109 -7.44 12.58 2.48
C ILE A 109 -8.56 13.50 1.99
N PHE A 110 -9.05 14.42 2.83
CA PHE A 110 -10.11 15.37 2.48
C PHE A 110 -9.58 16.76 2.18
N THR A 111 -8.52 17.18 2.89
CA THR A 111 -8.00 18.56 2.80
C THR A 111 -6.83 18.70 1.83
N GLY A 112 -6.14 17.61 1.50
CA GLY A 112 -4.87 17.63 0.77
C GLY A 112 -3.71 18.29 1.53
N ALA A 113 -3.91 18.67 2.79
CA ALA A 113 -2.98 19.47 3.57
C ALA A 113 -2.67 18.81 4.92
N VAL A 114 -1.41 18.95 5.33
CA VAL A 114 -0.89 18.57 6.66
C VAL A 114 -0.25 19.78 7.31
N SER A 115 -0.27 19.86 8.64
CA SER A 115 0.38 20.96 9.35
C SER A 115 1.91 20.86 9.21
N GLU A 116 2.62 21.98 9.35
CA GLU A 116 4.10 21.97 9.28
C GLU A 116 4.71 21.12 10.39
N GLU A 117 4.12 21.15 11.59
CA GLU A 117 4.54 20.34 12.74
C GLU A 117 4.38 18.85 12.44
N GLU A 118 3.22 18.44 11.95
CA GLU A 118 2.95 17.07 11.53
C GLU A 118 3.88 16.62 10.39
N ALA A 119 4.17 17.50 9.43
CA ALA A 119 5.11 17.23 8.35
C ALA A 119 6.54 16.99 8.88
N LYS A 120 6.99 17.75 9.89
CA LYS A 120 8.30 17.57 10.54
C LYS A 120 8.40 16.24 11.26
N GLU A 121 7.34 15.83 11.97
CA GLU A 121 7.35 14.61 12.77
C GLU A 121 7.17 13.34 11.92
N ARG A 122 6.19 13.32 11.02
CA ARG A 122 5.83 12.12 10.23
C ARG A 122 6.64 11.99 8.95
N TYR A 123 7.03 13.11 8.34
CA TYR A 123 7.64 13.16 7.00
C TYR A 123 8.90 14.05 6.94
N PRO A 124 9.89 13.85 7.82
CA PRO A 124 11.02 14.77 7.98
C PRO A 124 11.81 15.01 6.68
N LEU A 125 12.02 13.97 5.85
CA LEU A 125 12.75 14.15 4.59
C LEU A 125 11.95 14.94 3.55
N TRP A 126 10.62 14.83 3.59
CA TRP A 126 9.74 15.60 2.70
C TRP A 126 9.66 17.06 3.14
N HIS A 127 9.59 17.29 4.45
CA HIS A 127 9.64 18.64 5.01
C HIS A 127 10.97 19.34 4.66
N GLU A 128 12.12 18.66 4.81
CA GLU A 128 13.42 19.19 4.38
C GLU A 128 13.46 19.51 2.87
N GLU A 129 12.86 18.66 2.05
CA GLU A 129 12.79 18.86 0.60
C GLU A 129 12.00 20.12 0.24
N ILE A 130 10.85 20.34 0.88
CA ILE A 130 10.04 21.55 0.69
C ILE A 130 10.80 22.80 1.15
N GLN A 131 11.45 22.76 2.32
CA GLN A 131 12.21 23.90 2.84
C GLN A 131 13.38 24.30 1.93
N ARG A 132 13.96 23.34 1.20
CA ARG A 132 15.04 23.60 0.22
C ARG A 132 14.55 24.14 -1.12
N GLY A 133 13.26 24.47 -1.24
CA GLY A 133 12.66 24.93 -2.49
C GLY A 133 12.40 23.80 -3.48
N GLY A 134 12.31 22.55 -3.01
CA GLY A 134 11.85 21.43 -3.82
C GLY A 134 10.46 21.72 -4.40
N LYS A 135 10.20 21.24 -5.61
CA LYS A 135 8.87 21.38 -6.22
C LYS A 135 7.88 20.65 -5.32
N ILE A 136 6.90 21.39 -4.80
CA ILE A 136 5.70 20.77 -4.27
C ILE A 136 5.01 20.18 -5.50
N ASP A 137 4.92 18.86 -5.58
CA ASP A 137 4.04 18.18 -6.53
C ASP A 137 2.60 18.57 -6.15
N ALA A 138 2.20 19.77 -6.56
CA ALA A 138 0.84 20.26 -6.54
C ALA A 138 0.14 19.60 -7.73
N GLU A 139 -0.53 18.50 -7.46
CA GLU A 139 -1.73 18.12 -8.20
C GLU A 139 -2.94 18.68 -7.47
#